data_AF-A0AA94I0N3-F1
#
_entry.id   AF-A0AA94I0N3-F1
#
_cell.length_a   1.000
_cell.length_b   1.000
_cell.length_c   1.000
_cell.angle_alpha   90.00
_cell.angle_beta   90.00
_cell.angle_gamma   90.00
#
_symmetry.space_group_name_H-M   'P 1'
#
loop_
_entity.id
_entity.type
_entity.pdbx_description
1 polymer ?
#
loop_
_entity_poly.entity_id
_entity_poly.type
_entity_poly.pdbx_seq_one_letter_code
_entity_poly.pdbx_strand_id
1 'polypeptide(L)'
;MGITSELPGELLGWLLRGCISALTISALQLTLSMRIRSFAAPIGIGLCAVFIGLGMYVIHLGLFFPHSLLTTGMGVLSQTSLSPGEDLLFIIINLLYLIIISAGAIRRMGKSDVVA
;
A
#
# COMPACT_ATOMS: atom_id res chain seq x y z
N MET A 1 10.05 -33.19 5.02
CA MET A 1 8.67 -33.02 5.52
C MET A 1 8.09 -31.82 4.80
N GLY A 2 7.15 -32.06 3.87
CA GLY A 2 6.50 -31.00 3.09
C GLY A 2 5.25 -30.51 3.79
N ILE A 3 4.85 -29.27 3.49
CA ILE A 3 3.57 -28.67 3.86
C ILE A 3 2.44 -29.67 3.55
N THR A 4 1.88 -30.26 4.60
CA THR A 4 0.85 -31.30 4.54
C THR A 4 -0.56 -30.72 4.63
N SER A 5 -0.65 -29.39 4.75
CA SER A 5 -1.90 -28.64 4.82
C SER A 5 -2.33 -28.23 3.43
N GLU A 6 -3.63 -28.38 3.14
CA GLU A 6 -4.24 -27.86 1.91
C GLU A 6 -4.00 -26.35 1.80
N LEU A 7 -3.66 -25.88 0.59
CA LEU A 7 -3.45 -24.46 0.34
C LEU A 7 -4.76 -23.72 0.61
N PRO A 8 -4.77 -22.64 1.42
CA PRO A 8 -5.99 -21.89 1.66
C PRO A 8 -6.51 -21.34 0.32
N GLY A 9 -7.78 -21.63 -0.02
CA GLY A 9 -8.39 -21.17 -1.27
C GLY A 9 -8.39 -19.64 -1.43
N GLU A 10 -8.32 -18.92 -0.32
CA GLU A 10 -8.24 -17.45 -0.23
C GLU A 10 -6.84 -16.87 -0.53
N LEU A 11 -5.80 -17.72 -0.67
CA LEU A 11 -4.41 -17.28 -0.89
C LEU A 11 -4.29 -16.35 -2.10
N LEU A 12 -4.95 -16.71 -3.20
CA LEU A 12 -4.92 -15.94 -4.43
C LEU A 12 -5.56 -14.56 -4.21
N GLY A 13 -6.63 -14.50 -3.42
CA GLY A 13 -7.24 -13.25 -2.98
C GLY A 13 -6.26 -12.39 -2.18
N TRP A 14 -5.61 -12.95 -1.16
CA TRP A 14 -4.62 -12.20 -0.36
C TRP A 14 -3.44 -11.69 -1.19
N LEU A 15 -2.96 -12.50 -2.15
CA LEU A 15 -1.90 -12.10 -3.07
C LEU A 15 -2.32 -10.93 -3.97
N LEU A 16 -3.53 -10.96 -4.53
CA LEU A 16 -4.04 -9.88 -5.37
C LEU A 16 -4.20 -8.58 -4.59
N ARG A 17 -4.87 -8.62 -3.42
CA ARG A 17 -5.01 -7.43 -2.56
C ARG A 17 -3.65 -6.92 -2.10
N GLY A 18 -2.75 -7.82 -1.70
CA GLY A 18 -1.38 -7.49 -1.34
C GLY A 18 -0.61 -6.81 -2.47
N CYS A 19 -0.74 -7.31 -3.71
CA CYS A 19 -0.12 -6.72 -4.89
C CYS A 19 -0.63 -5.29 -5.16
N ILE A 20 -1.95 -5.08 -5.09
CA ILE A 20 -2.56 -3.76 -5.26
C ILE A 20 -2.02 -2.76 -4.22
N SER A 21 -1.97 -3.15 -2.95
CA SER A 21 -1.40 -2.29 -1.90
C SER A 21 0.09 -2.07 -2.04
N ALA A 22 0.85 -3.09 -2.45
CA ALA A 22 2.28 -2.96 -2.70
C ALA A 22 2.55 -1.97 -3.84
N LEU A 23 1.75 -1.96 -4.90
CA LEU A 23 1.84 -0.97 -5.99
C LEU A 23 1.61 0.44 -5.46
N THR A 24 0.57 0.65 -4.65
CA THR A 24 0.28 1.96 -4.04
C THR A 24 1.44 2.46 -3.17
N ILE A 25 1.98 1.61 -2.30
CA ILE A 25 3.12 1.95 -1.42
C ILE A 25 4.38 2.22 -2.25
N SER A 26 4.62 1.44 -3.30
CA SER A 26 5.77 1.62 -4.18
C SER A 26 5.69 2.95 -4.93
N ALA A 27 4.51 3.33 -5.43
CA ALA A 27 4.29 4.63 -6.06
C ALA A 27 4.55 5.80 -5.09
N LEU A 28 4.14 5.64 -3.82
CA LEU A 28 4.43 6.61 -2.76
C LEU A 28 5.94 6.76 -2.53
N GLN A 29 6.64 5.64 -2.32
CA GLN A 29 8.09 5.64 -2.08
C GLN A 29 8.89 6.17 -3.27
N LEU A 30 8.50 5.80 -4.49
CA LEU A 30 9.11 6.32 -5.72
C LEU A 30 8.96 7.84 -5.81
N THR A 31 7.78 8.36 -5.51
CA THR A 31 7.50 9.81 -5.51
C THR A 31 8.32 10.54 -4.45
N LEU A 32 8.43 9.97 -3.24
CA LEU A 32 9.29 10.50 -2.17
C LEU A 32 10.78 10.46 -2.55
N SER A 33 11.23 9.40 -3.22
CA SER A 33 12.61 9.27 -3.70
C SER A 33 12.95 10.35 -4.72
N MET A 34 12.07 10.59 -5.70
CA MET A 34 12.20 11.72 -6.64
C MET A 34 12.15 13.09 -5.95
N ARG A 35 11.53 13.19 -4.77
CA ARG A 35 11.47 14.44 -4.00
C ARG A 35 12.73 14.72 -3.22
N ILE A 36 13.25 13.72 -2.52
CA ILE A 36 14.39 13.85 -1.61
C ILE A 36 15.71 13.66 -2.36
N ARG A 37 15.68 13.19 -3.63
CA ARG A 37 16.87 12.82 -4.44
C ARG A 37 17.77 11.82 -3.72
N SER A 38 17.17 10.97 -2.87
CA SER A 38 17.83 9.94 -2.08
C SER A 38 16.85 8.79 -1.88
N PHE A 39 17.34 7.57 -2.02
CA PHE A 39 16.54 6.36 -1.89
C PHE A 39 16.41 5.90 -0.42
N ALA A 40 17.45 6.09 0.40
CA ALA A 40 17.48 5.63 1.78
C ALA A 40 16.47 6.36 2.68
N ALA A 41 16.31 7.67 2.51
CA ALA A 41 15.40 8.47 3.33
C ALA A 41 13.90 8.06 3.17
N PRO A 42 13.35 7.93 1.95
CA PRO A 42 12.01 7.40 1.73
C PRO A 42 11.75 6.05 2.38
N ILE A 43 12.74 5.15 2.36
CA ILE A 43 12.62 3.80 2.94
C ILE A 43 12.52 3.89 4.46
N GLY A 44 13.37 4.71 5.10
CA GLY A 44 13.28 4.97 6.53
C GLY A 44 11.95 5.59 6.94
N ILE A 45 11.45 6.56 6.17
CA ILE A 45 10.12 7.16 6.38
C ILE A 45 9.03 6.11 6.22
N GLY A 46 9.13 5.26 5.19
CA GLY A 46 8.19 4.16 4.95
C GLY A 46 8.16 3.17 6.11
N LEU A 47 9.32 2.83 6.68
CA LEU A 47 9.41 1.96 7.85
C LEU A 47 8.69 2.57 9.06
N CYS A 48 8.95 3.84 9.38
CA CYS A 48 8.25 4.55 10.45
C CYS A 48 6.74 4.60 10.19
N ALA A 49 6.33 4.85 8.95
CA ALA A 49 4.93 4.89 8.55
C ALA A 49 4.24 3.52 8.68
N VAL A 50 4.95 2.39 8.50
CA VAL A 50 4.38 1.06 8.74
C VAL A 50 3.96 0.89 10.21
N PHE A 51 4.77 1.34 11.17
CA PHE A 51 4.39 1.29 12.60
C PHE A 51 3.16 2.15 12.91
N ILE A 52 3.08 3.34 12.31
CA ILE A 52 1.90 4.21 12.42
C ILE A 52 0.68 3.53 11.79
N GLY A 53 0.85 2.91 10.62
CA GLY A 53 -0.18 2.15 9.93
C GLY A 53 -0.70 0.98 10.77
N LEU A 54 0.18 0.26 11.46
CA LEU A 54 -0.21 -0.80 12.38
C LEU A 54 -1.04 -0.25 13.56
N GLY A 55 -0.66 0.90 14.11
CA GLY A 55 -1.47 1.60 15.12
C GLY A 55 -2.87 1.97 14.58
N MET A 56 -2.95 2.49 13.35
CA MET A 56 -4.21 2.82 12.69
C MET A 56 -5.08 1.58 12.41
N TYR A 57 -4.45 0.44 12.09
CA TYR A 57 -5.14 -0.83 11.95
C TYR A 57 -5.83 -1.25 13.25
N VAL A 58 -5.14 -1.17 14.38
CA VAL A 58 -5.67 -1.56 15.70
C VAL A 58 -6.87 -0.71 16.11
N ILE A 59 -6.90 0.57 15.75
CA ILE A 59 -8.05 1.47 16.04
C ILE A 59 -9.16 1.39 14.99
N HIS A 60 -9.15 0.39 14.09
CA HIS A 60 -10.10 0.22 12.98
C HIS A 60 -10.12 1.35 11.92
N LEU A 61 -9.08 2.18 11.86
CA LEU A 61 -8.89 3.20 10.81
C LEU A 61 -7.90 2.76 9.72
N GLY A 62 -7.52 1.49 9.68
CA GLY A 62 -6.48 0.97 8.78
C GLY A 62 -6.75 1.16 7.29
N LEU A 63 -8.01 1.30 6.87
CA LEU A 63 -8.36 1.56 5.46
C LEU A 63 -7.99 2.99 5.01
N PHE A 64 -7.79 3.94 5.92
CA PHE A 64 -7.47 5.33 5.59
C PHE A 64 -5.97 5.63 5.51
N PHE A 65 -5.10 4.64 5.74
CA PHE A 65 -3.65 4.87 5.73
C PHE A 65 -2.94 3.96 4.73
N PRO A 66 -2.12 4.51 3.81
CA PRO A 66 -1.55 3.75 2.71
C PRO A 66 -0.66 2.59 3.17
N HIS A 67 0.08 2.77 4.27
CA HIS A 67 0.90 1.69 4.82
C HIS A 67 0.11 0.64 5.61
N SER A 68 -1.11 0.96 6.07
CA SER A 68 -1.98 -0.02 6.73
C SER A 68 -2.78 -0.85 5.72
N LEU A 69 -2.96 -0.36 4.48
CA LEU A 69 -3.68 -1.08 3.43
C LEU A 69 -3.05 -2.46 3.15
N LEU A 70 -1.73 -2.58 3.13
CA LEU A 70 -1.07 -3.86 2.89
C LEU A 70 -1.42 -4.89 3.98
N THR A 71 -1.36 -4.47 5.24
CA THR A 71 -1.70 -5.31 6.40
C THR A 71 -3.17 -5.73 6.39
N THR A 72 -4.08 -4.80 6.04
CA THR A 72 -5.51 -5.06 5.91
C THR A 72 -5.83 -5.99 4.74
N GLY A 73 -5.28 -5.72 3.55
CA GLY A 73 -5.57 -6.45 2.31
C GLY A 73 -5.03 -7.88 2.29
N MET A 74 -3.89 -8.13 2.93
CA MET A 74 -3.38 -9.48 3.14
C MET A 74 -4.04 -10.20 4.33
N GLY A 75 -4.89 -9.51 5.11
CA GLY A 75 -5.56 -10.11 6.26
C GLY A 75 -4.60 -10.62 7.34
N VAL A 76 -3.41 -10.00 7.48
CA VAL A 76 -2.28 -10.56 8.26
C VAL A 76 -2.65 -10.81 9.73
N LEU A 77 -3.47 -9.94 10.32
CA LEU A 77 -3.88 -10.07 11.72
C LEU A 77 -5.24 -10.75 11.91
N SER A 78 -6.24 -10.44 11.09
CA SER A 78 -7.59 -11.01 11.25
C SER A 78 -7.73 -12.41 10.63
N GLN A 79 -6.82 -12.84 9.76
CA GLN A 79 -6.86 -14.11 8.99
C GLN A 79 -8.22 -14.39 8.30
N THR A 80 -9.04 -13.36 8.18
CA THR A 80 -10.41 -13.41 7.70
C THR A 80 -10.47 -12.57 6.42
N SER A 81 -11.11 -13.11 5.39
CA SER A 81 -11.34 -12.37 4.16
C SER A 81 -12.24 -11.17 4.41
N LEU A 82 -11.90 -10.03 3.81
CA LEU A 82 -12.71 -8.81 3.91
C LEU A 82 -14.14 -9.08 3.41
N SER A 83 -15.11 -8.44 4.06
CA SER A 83 -16.48 -8.43 3.57
C SER A 83 -16.53 -7.79 2.16
N PRO A 84 -17.44 -8.18 1.26
CA PRO A 84 -17.50 -7.63 -0.11
C PRO A 84 -17.56 -6.10 -0.16
N GLY A 85 -18.21 -5.47 0.82
CA GLY A 85 -18.26 -4.01 0.94
C GLY A 85 -16.91 -3.37 1.32
N GLU A 86 -16.14 -4.03 2.18
CA GLU A 86 -14.81 -3.55 2.59
C GLU A 86 -13.77 -3.79 1.49
N ASP A 87 -13.89 -4.88 0.73
CA ASP A 87 -13.04 -5.15 -0.44
C ASP A 87 -13.22 -4.08 -1.53
N LEU A 88 -14.47 -3.70 -1.81
CA LEU A 88 -14.75 -2.61 -2.74
C LEU A 88 -14.15 -1.29 -2.25
N LEU A 89 -14.33 -0.96 -0.97
CA LEU A 89 -13.77 0.26 -0.38
C LEU A 89 -12.24 0.26 -0.40
N PHE A 90 -11.62 -0.89 -0.13
CA PHE A 90 -10.18 -1.11 -0.21
C PHE A 90 -9.64 -0.85 -1.61
N ILE A 91 -10.31 -1.35 -2.66
CA ILE A 91 -9.93 -1.12 -4.06
C ILE A 91 -10.06 0.36 -4.41
N ILE A 92 -11.18 1.00 -4.04
CA ILE A 92 -11.41 2.42 -4.31
C ILE A 92 -10.33 3.28 -3.65
N ILE A 93 -10.00 3.03 -2.38
CA ILE A 93 -8.98 3.81 -1.67
C ILE A 93 -7.59 3.59 -2.26
N ASN A 94 -7.21 2.35 -2.58
CA ASN A 94 -5.93 2.08 -3.25
C ASN A 94 -5.82 2.82 -4.59
N LEU A 95 -6.88 2.74 -5.41
CA LEU A 95 -6.90 3.40 -6.70
C LEU A 95 -6.83 4.92 -6.56
N LEU A 96 -7.55 5.49 -5.58
CA LEU A 96 -7.52 6.92 -5.28
C LEU A 96 -6.12 7.38 -4.89
N TYR A 97 -5.46 6.67 -3.95
CA TYR A 97 -4.09 6.98 -3.56
C TYR A 97 -3.13 6.87 -4.75
N LEU A 98 -3.22 5.78 -5.52
CA LEU A 98 -2.38 5.57 -6.68
C LEU A 98 -2.53 6.70 -7.70
N ILE A 99 -3.76 7.10 -8.03
CA ILE A 99 -4.04 8.19 -8.98
C ILE A 99 -3.51 9.52 -8.45
N ILE A 100 -3.79 9.87 -7.18
CA ILE A 100 -3.36 11.15 -6.60
C ILE A 100 -1.84 11.24 -6.58
N ILE A 101 -1.16 10.19 -6.11
CA ILE A 101 0.31 10.13 -6.01
C ILE A 101 0.92 10.17 -7.41
N SER A 102 0.42 9.36 -8.35
CA SER A 102 0.95 9.30 -9.70
C SER A 102 0.71 10.60 -10.47
N ALA A 103 -0.48 11.19 -10.38
CA ALA A 103 -0.76 12.49 -11.00
C ALA A 103 0.14 13.59 -10.41
N GLY A 104 0.36 13.58 -9.10
CA GLY A 104 1.29 14.49 -8.43
C GLY A 104 2.73 14.30 -8.92
N ALA A 105 3.18 13.06 -9.04
CA ALA A 105 4.50 12.71 -9.55
C ALA A 105 4.69 13.17 -11.00
N ILE A 106 3.74 12.88 -11.89
CA ILE A 106 3.79 13.26 -13.32
C ILE A 106 3.81 14.78 -13.48
N ARG A 107 2.93 15.51 -12.78
CA ARG A 107 2.91 16.99 -12.83
C ARG A 107 4.23 17.60 -12.36
N ARG A 108 4.87 16.97 -11.37
CA ARG A 108 6.16 17.43 -10.85
C ARG A 108 7.29 17.14 -11.83
N MET A 109 7.32 15.95 -12.42
CA MET A 109 8.30 15.61 -13.47
C MET A 109 8.19 16.58 -14.64
N GLY A 110 6.98 16.84 -15.16
CA GLY A 110 6.77 17.78 -16.26
C GLY A 110 7.18 19.23 -15.95
N LYS A 111 7.18 19.66 -14.68
CA LYS A 111 7.70 20.98 -14.28
C LYS A 111 9.21 20.99 -14.07
N SER A 112 9.80 19.89 -13.61
CA SER A 112 11.25 19.82 -13.40
C SER A 112 12.03 19.67 -14.69
N ASP A 113 11.44 19.11 -15.75
CA ASP A 113 12.08 18.96 -17.07
C ASP A 113 12.14 20.27 -17.87
N VAL A 114 11.25 21.23 -17.61
CA VAL A 114 11.19 22.52 -18.37
C VAL A 114 12.24 23.53 -17.89
N VAL A 115 12.97 23.24 -16.80
CA VAL A 115 13.95 24.17 -16.20
C VAL A 115 15.39 23.64 -16.32
N ALA A 116 15.64 22.71 -17.25
CA ALA A 116 16.98 22.26 -17.62
C ALA A 116 17.56 23.11 -18.74
#